data_AF-A0A2U1PP21-F1
#
_entry.id   AF-A0A2U1PP21-F1
#
_cell.length_a   1.000
_cell.length_b   1.000
_cell.length_c   1.000
_cell.angle_alpha   90.00
_cell.angle_beta   90.00
_cell.angle_gamma   90.00
#
_symmetry.space_group_name_H-M   'P 1'
#
loop_
_entity.id
_entity.type
_entity.pdbx_description
1 polymer ?
#
loop_
_entity_poly.entity_id
_entity_poly.type
_entity_poly.pdbx_seq_one_letter_code
_entity_poly.pdbx_strand_id
1 'polypeptide(L)'
;MQVVKIPAQEADDVVATLVEQVLEKGYRVVIASPDKDFKQLICEDVQLVMPLPELKRWSFYTLDHYIAQYKCDPLSDLSLRCIVGDEADGVPGIQHLAPGFGMKTALKLLKKHGSLQNLLNAAAIRTVGKPYVQDALTKHATHFKRNYEHVSKEIERSNHNTDTLFIVVSATRTSTCPCPTSTPPSVPTQSFKHYQQTPSRWRTFPHVAYTLSGTKLNTEF
;
A
#
# COMPACT_ATOMS: atom_id res chain seq x y z
N MET A 1 21.58 9.22 -16.02
CA MET A 1 20.67 8.49 -15.10
C MET A 1 21.09 8.81 -13.67
N GLN A 2 20.16 9.21 -12.81
CA GLN A 2 20.47 9.43 -11.39
C GLN A 2 20.35 8.10 -10.64
N VAL A 3 21.26 7.87 -9.70
CA VAL A 3 21.28 6.66 -8.86
C VAL A 3 21.28 7.11 -7.40
N VAL A 4 20.37 6.56 -6.61
CA VAL A 4 20.26 6.81 -5.17
C VAL A 4 20.61 5.52 -4.44
N LYS A 5 21.54 5.62 -3.49
CA LYS A 5 21.91 4.51 -2.60
C LYS A 5 22.07 5.06 -1.19
N ILE A 6 21.38 4.45 -0.24
CA ILE A 6 21.48 4.80 1.18
C ILE A 6 22.10 3.59 1.91
N PRO A 7 23.23 3.75 2.61
CA PRO A 7 23.84 2.66 3.37
C PRO A 7 22.87 2.09 4.40
N ALA A 8 22.85 0.76 4.54
CA ALA A 8 22.02 0.03 5.50
C ALA A 8 20.50 0.28 5.38
N GLN A 9 20.02 0.63 4.18
CA GLN A 9 18.59 0.70 3.85
C GLN A 9 18.30 -0.22 2.67
N GLU A 10 17.14 -0.86 2.69
CA GLU A 10 16.65 -1.66 1.57
C GLU A 10 16.12 -0.75 0.44
N ALA A 11 16.17 -1.25 -0.80
CA ALA A 11 15.81 -0.46 -1.97
C ALA A 11 14.31 -0.11 -1.97
N ASP A 12 13.47 -1.02 -1.50
CA ASP A 12 12.02 -0.86 -1.40
C ASP A 12 11.61 0.18 -0.34
N ASP A 13 12.28 0.24 0.82
CA ASP A 13 12.09 1.28 1.83
C ASP A 13 12.38 2.67 1.27
N VAL A 14 13.47 2.79 0.51
CA VAL A 14 13.84 4.04 -0.18
C VAL A 14 12.79 4.40 -1.22
N VAL A 15 12.31 3.43 -2.00
CA VAL A 15 11.26 3.65 -2.99
C VAL A 15 9.97 4.07 -2.32
N ALA A 16 9.50 3.37 -1.28
CA ALA A 16 8.28 3.69 -0.56
C ALA A 16 8.31 5.13 -0.03
N THR A 17 9.45 5.53 0.54
CA THR A 17 9.68 6.91 1.01
C THR A 17 9.61 7.92 -0.13
N LEU A 18 10.26 7.63 -1.27
CA LEU A 18 10.22 8.51 -2.44
C LEU A 18 8.82 8.61 -3.06
N VAL A 19 8.09 7.51 -3.13
CA VAL A 19 6.71 7.48 -3.60
C VAL A 19 5.85 8.40 -2.75
N GLU A 20 5.89 8.27 -1.43
CA GLU A 20 5.14 9.12 -0.51
C GLU A 20 5.46 10.61 -0.73
N GLN A 21 6.75 10.97 -0.80
CA GLN A 21 7.18 12.35 -1.06
C GLN A 21 6.75 12.91 -2.42
N VAL A 22 6.65 12.05 -3.44
CA VAL A 22 6.22 12.46 -4.79
C VAL A 22 4.70 12.63 -4.84
N LEU A 23 3.96 11.74 -4.19
CA LEU A 23 2.49 11.83 -4.05
C LEU A 23 2.08 13.09 -3.27
N GLU A 24 2.79 13.42 -2.17
CA GLU A 24 2.57 14.66 -1.41
C GLU A 24 2.71 15.93 -2.26
N LYS A 25 3.54 15.86 -3.30
CA LYS A 25 3.75 16.97 -4.25
C LYS A 25 2.71 16.99 -5.39
N GLY A 26 1.74 16.08 -5.38
CA GLY A 26 0.64 16.01 -6.36
C GLY A 26 1.02 15.39 -7.70
N TYR A 27 2.10 14.60 -7.73
CA TYR A 27 2.55 13.90 -8.93
C TYR A 27 2.16 12.42 -8.89
N ARG A 28 2.06 11.83 -10.08
CA ARG A 28 1.91 10.38 -10.25
C ARG A 28 3.26 9.68 -10.28
N VAL A 29 3.26 8.41 -9.90
CA VAL A 29 4.46 7.57 -9.83
C VAL A 29 4.30 6.36 -10.74
N VAL A 30 5.35 6.05 -11.49
CA VAL A 30 5.51 4.78 -12.18
C VAL A 30 6.75 4.07 -11.63
N ILE A 31 6.60 2.83 -11.16
CA ILE A 31 7.73 2.02 -10.68
C ILE A 31 7.95 0.89 -11.67
N ALA A 32 9.13 0.80 -12.29
CA ALA A 32 9.47 -0.32 -13.15
C ALA A 32 10.32 -1.34 -12.36
N SER A 33 9.75 -2.50 -12.08
CA SER A 33 10.43 -3.56 -11.33
C SER A 33 9.88 -4.94 -11.68
N PRO A 34 10.73 -5.98 -11.73
CA PRO A 34 10.25 -7.37 -11.75
C PRO A 34 9.73 -7.81 -10.37
N ASP A 35 10.07 -7.07 -9.32
CA ASP A 35 9.70 -7.38 -7.95
C ASP A 35 8.20 -7.17 -7.73
N LYS A 36 7.56 -8.20 -7.16
CA LYS A 36 6.12 -8.24 -6.88
C LYS A 36 5.78 -7.49 -5.60
N ASP A 37 6.74 -7.22 -4.73
CA ASP A 37 6.49 -6.62 -3.43
C ASP A 37 6.09 -5.14 -3.55
N PHE A 38 6.48 -4.47 -4.63
CA PHE A 38 5.98 -3.13 -4.98
C PHE A 38 4.48 -3.06 -5.23
N LYS A 39 3.78 -4.18 -5.39
CA LYS A 39 2.31 -4.20 -5.49
C LYS A 39 1.63 -3.57 -4.28
N GLN A 40 2.27 -3.61 -3.11
CA GLN A 40 1.74 -2.99 -1.90
C GLN A 40 1.70 -1.45 -1.98
N LEU A 41 2.50 -0.83 -2.86
CA LEU A 41 2.53 0.62 -3.07
C LEU A 41 1.50 1.10 -4.09
N ILE A 42 0.79 0.18 -4.76
CA ILE A 42 -0.20 0.54 -5.78
C ILE A 42 -1.35 1.30 -5.14
N CYS A 43 -1.69 2.44 -5.75
CA CYS A 43 -2.89 3.21 -5.46
C CYS A 43 -3.34 3.90 -6.74
N GLU A 44 -4.30 4.83 -6.66
CA GLU A 44 -4.84 5.54 -7.82
C GLU A 44 -3.77 6.29 -8.62
N ASP A 45 -2.76 6.86 -7.93
CA ASP A 45 -1.69 7.65 -8.53
C ASP A 45 -0.34 6.90 -8.65
N VAL A 46 -0.30 5.60 -8.32
CA VAL A 46 0.90 4.76 -8.42
C VAL A 46 0.64 3.56 -9.34
N GLN A 47 1.46 3.44 -10.38
CA GLN A 47 1.43 2.32 -11.33
C GLN A 47 2.75 1.56 -11.30
N LEU A 48 2.69 0.25 -11.55
CA LEU A 48 3.88 -0.55 -11.77
C LEU A 48 4.05 -0.86 -13.25
N VAL A 49 5.29 -1.03 -13.68
CA VAL A 49 5.66 -1.63 -14.94
C VAL A 49 6.40 -2.92 -14.59
N MET A 50 5.77 -4.06 -14.88
CA MET A 50 6.25 -5.39 -14.51
C MET A 50 6.45 -6.26 -15.77
N PRO A 51 7.41 -7.20 -15.77
CA PRO A 51 7.56 -8.16 -16.84
C PRO A 51 6.38 -9.15 -16.84
N LEU A 52 5.86 -9.43 -18.03
CA LEU A 52 4.91 -10.52 -18.29
C LEU A 52 5.66 -11.62 -19.04
N PRO A 53 6.12 -12.68 -18.35
CA PRO A 53 6.92 -13.74 -18.95
C PRO A 53 6.25 -14.41 -20.15
N GLU A 54 4.93 -14.58 -20.08
CA GLU A 54 4.13 -15.24 -21.12
C GLU A 54 4.15 -14.46 -22.44
N LEU A 55 4.27 -13.13 -22.35
CA LEU A 55 4.27 -12.22 -23.50
C LEU A 55 5.65 -11.67 -23.82
N LYS A 56 6.70 -12.07 -23.08
CA LYS A 56 8.08 -11.59 -23.21
C LYS A 56 8.19 -10.06 -23.31
N ARG A 57 7.35 -9.33 -22.58
CA ARG A 57 7.28 -7.86 -22.60
C ARG A 57 7.00 -7.31 -21.21
N TRP A 58 7.30 -6.03 -21.01
CA TRP A 58 6.84 -5.29 -19.84
C TRP A 58 5.44 -4.73 -20.09
N SER A 59 4.63 -4.65 -19.03
CA SER A 59 3.29 -4.07 -19.09
C SER A 59 2.98 -3.28 -17.84
N PHE A 60 2.11 -2.28 -17.98
CA PHE A 60 1.55 -1.57 -16.85
C PHE A 60 0.68 -2.51 -16.01
N TYR A 61 0.78 -2.33 -14.70
CA TYR A 61 -0.02 -2.99 -13.69
C TYR A 61 -0.55 -1.91 -12.75
N THR A 62 -1.88 -1.79 -12.68
CA THR A 62 -2.58 -0.69 -12.00
C THR A 62 -3.42 -1.22 -10.83
N LEU A 63 -3.99 -0.32 -10.04
CA LEU A 63 -4.92 -0.66 -8.96
C LEU A 63 -6.08 -1.55 -9.43
N ASP A 64 -6.63 -1.28 -10.61
CA ASP A 64 -7.70 -2.10 -11.19
C ASP A 64 -7.25 -3.55 -11.45
N HIS A 65 -6.02 -3.74 -11.93
CA HIS A 65 -5.46 -5.08 -12.15
C HIS A 65 -5.30 -5.82 -10.81
N TYR A 66 -4.82 -5.12 -9.78
CA TYR A 66 -4.69 -5.67 -8.44
C TYR A 66 -6.04 -6.10 -7.86
N ILE A 67 -7.04 -5.21 -7.89
CA ILE A 67 -8.39 -5.49 -7.40
C ILE A 67 -9.03 -6.63 -8.20
N ALA A 68 -8.83 -6.67 -9.51
CA ALA A 68 -9.36 -7.75 -10.36
C ALA A 68 -8.76 -9.12 -9.98
N GLN A 69 -7.47 -9.16 -9.65
CA GLN A 69 -6.76 -10.38 -9.29
C GLN A 69 -7.04 -10.83 -7.85
N TYR A 70 -6.85 -9.94 -6.87
CA TYR A 70 -6.86 -10.28 -5.45
C TYR A 70 -8.20 -10.02 -4.75
N LYS A 71 -9.13 -9.30 -5.43
CA LYS A 71 -10.44 -8.90 -4.89
C LYS A 71 -10.36 -8.11 -3.58
N CYS A 72 -9.21 -7.50 -3.29
CA CYS A 72 -8.92 -6.70 -2.12
C CYS A 72 -8.11 -5.45 -2.52
N ASP A 73 -8.00 -4.52 -1.58
CA ASP A 73 -7.15 -3.33 -1.71
C ASP A 73 -5.72 -3.65 -1.22
N PRO A 74 -4.65 -3.16 -1.89
CA PRO A 74 -3.27 -3.45 -1.49
C PRO A 74 -2.95 -3.15 -0.02
N LEU A 75 -3.54 -2.09 0.55
CA LEU A 75 -3.30 -1.74 1.95
C LEU A 75 -3.93 -2.78 2.91
N SER A 76 -5.04 -3.38 2.50
CA SER A 76 -5.79 -4.36 3.29
C SER A 76 -5.29 -5.79 3.11
N ASP A 77 -4.48 -6.07 2.08
CA ASP A 77 -4.08 -7.42 1.69
C ASP A 77 -3.34 -8.17 2.80
N LEU A 78 -2.33 -7.54 3.41
CA LEU A 78 -1.62 -8.09 4.58
C LEU A 78 -2.60 -8.49 5.69
N SER A 79 -3.52 -7.60 6.03
CA SER A 79 -4.50 -7.84 7.08
C SER A 79 -5.49 -8.94 6.68
N LEU A 80 -5.81 -9.05 5.39
CA LEU A 80 -6.68 -10.08 4.85
C LEU A 80 -6.03 -11.46 4.91
N ARG A 81 -4.78 -11.59 4.45
CA ARG A 81 -3.97 -12.83 4.53
C ARG A 81 -3.85 -13.31 5.97
N CYS A 82 -3.66 -12.40 6.91
CA CYS A 82 -3.61 -12.75 8.34
C CYS A 82 -4.93 -13.34 8.88
N ILE A 83 -6.08 -12.92 8.34
CA ILE A 83 -7.40 -13.40 8.78
C ILE A 83 -7.79 -14.67 8.03
N VAL A 84 -7.71 -14.64 6.70
CA VAL A 84 -8.19 -15.71 5.81
C VAL A 84 -7.20 -16.85 5.71
N GLY A 85 -5.94 -16.62 6.04
CA GLY A 85 -4.84 -17.55 5.83
C GLY A 85 -4.27 -17.48 4.43
N ASP A 86 -3.13 -18.11 4.26
CA ASP A 86 -2.47 -18.33 2.98
C ASP A 86 -1.93 -19.77 2.96
N GLU A 87 -2.57 -20.64 2.20
CA GLU A 87 -2.20 -22.06 2.15
C GLU A 87 -0.84 -22.28 1.46
N ALA A 88 -0.48 -21.41 0.51
CA ALA A 88 0.80 -21.49 -0.18
C ALA A 88 1.97 -21.26 0.79
N ASP A 89 1.77 -20.35 1.74
CA ASP A 89 2.80 -19.92 2.70
C ASP A 89 2.65 -20.62 4.07
N GLY A 90 1.76 -21.63 4.15
CA GLY A 90 1.52 -22.40 5.36
C GLY A 90 0.91 -21.60 6.50
N VAL A 91 0.26 -20.46 6.21
CA VAL A 91 -0.40 -19.61 7.21
C VAL A 91 -1.86 -20.05 7.37
N PRO A 92 -2.21 -20.70 8.49
CA PRO A 92 -3.58 -21.16 8.71
C PRO A 92 -4.52 -19.98 8.94
N GLY A 93 -5.64 -19.95 8.22
CA GLY A 93 -6.65 -18.90 8.37
C GLY A 93 -7.70 -19.19 9.43
N ILE A 94 -8.45 -18.19 9.90
CA ILE A 94 -9.39 -18.35 11.01
C ILE A 94 -10.57 -19.31 10.74
N GLN A 95 -10.82 -19.70 9.48
CA GLN A 95 -12.00 -20.51 9.11
C GLN A 95 -12.11 -21.85 9.86
N HIS A 96 -10.98 -22.47 10.22
CA HIS A 96 -10.96 -23.72 11.00
C HIS A 96 -11.36 -23.52 12.47
N LEU A 97 -11.19 -22.32 13.01
CA LEU A 97 -11.56 -21.97 14.40
C LEU A 97 -12.95 -21.32 14.48
N ALA A 98 -13.34 -20.55 13.47
CA ALA A 98 -14.61 -19.85 13.41
C ALA A 98 -15.29 -20.06 12.03
N PRO A 99 -16.09 -21.14 11.88
CA PRO A 99 -16.83 -21.41 10.66
C PRO A 99 -17.73 -20.22 10.29
N GLY A 100 -17.58 -19.70 9.07
CA GLY A 100 -18.31 -18.51 8.60
C GLY A 100 -17.58 -17.17 8.76
N PHE A 101 -16.39 -17.16 9.38
CA PHE A 101 -15.46 -16.03 9.29
C PHE A 101 -14.47 -16.25 8.14
N GLY A 102 -14.92 -15.96 6.91
CA GLY A 102 -14.09 -16.05 5.70
C GLY A 102 -13.83 -14.69 5.02
N MET A 103 -13.34 -14.75 3.78
CA MET A 103 -12.91 -13.59 2.98
C MET A 103 -13.94 -12.46 2.92
N LYS A 104 -15.21 -12.78 2.64
CA LYS A 104 -16.28 -11.75 2.52
C LYS A 104 -16.50 -10.99 3.84
N THR A 105 -16.41 -11.68 4.96
CA THR A 105 -16.58 -11.08 6.29
C THR A 105 -15.34 -10.25 6.65
N ALA A 106 -14.15 -10.80 6.39
CA ALA A 106 -12.88 -10.11 6.61
C ALA A 106 -12.80 -8.79 5.82
N LEU A 107 -13.09 -8.80 4.52
CA LEU A 107 -13.10 -7.60 3.68
C LEU A 107 -14.06 -6.52 4.20
N LYS A 108 -15.26 -6.90 4.66
CA LYS A 108 -16.23 -5.94 5.25
C LYS A 108 -15.69 -5.30 6.52
N LEU A 109 -14.99 -6.06 7.36
CA LEU A 109 -14.39 -5.57 8.60
C LEU A 109 -13.18 -4.69 8.31
N LEU A 110 -12.29 -5.13 7.42
CA LEU A 110 -11.10 -4.37 7.03
C LEU A 110 -11.48 -3.06 6.34
N LYS A 111 -12.51 -3.06 5.48
CA LYS A 111 -13.03 -1.80 4.90
C LYS A 111 -13.50 -0.80 5.96
N LYS A 112 -13.99 -1.27 7.10
CA LYS A 112 -14.47 -0.41 8.20
C LYS A 112 -13.37 -0.01 9.19
N HIS A 113 -12.37 -0.86 9.39
CA HIS A 113 -11.35 -0.69 10.43
C HIS A 113 -9.95 -0.36 9.89
N GLY A 114 -9.73 -0.49 8.59
CA GLY A 114 -8.47 -0.24 7.89
C GLY A 114 -7.47 -1.39 8.02
N SER A 115 -7.10 -1.75 9.26
CA SER A 115 -6.07 -2.76 9.54
C SER A 115 -6.54 -3.83 10.50
N LEU A 116 -5.84 -4.97 10.51
CA LEU A 116 -6.05 -6.04 11.50
C LEU A 116 -5.83 -5.54 12.93
N GLN A 117 -4.81 -4.72 13.17
CA GLN A 117 -4.56 -4.16 14.50
C GLN A 117 -5.72 -3.27 14.97
N ASN A 118 -6.21 -2.37 14.11
CA ASN A 118 -7.36 -1.53 14.41
C ASN A 118 -8.63 -2.37 14.65
N LEU A 119 -8.80 -3.46 13.91
CA LEU A 119 -9.92 -4.38 14.08
C LEU A 119 -9.86 -5.06 15.46
N LEU A 120 -8.71 -5.62 15.85
CA LEU A 120 -8.53 -6.29 17.13
C LEU A 120 -8.67 -5.31 18.30
N ASN A 121 -8.11 -4.11 18.19
CA ASN A 121 -8.24 -3.06 19.20
C ASN A 121 -9.71 -2.63 19.36
N ALA A 122 -10.43 -2.45 18.25
CA ALA A 122 -11.84 -2.11 18.30
C ALA A 122 -12.69 -3.23 18.91
N ALA A 123 -12.36 -4.50 18.63
CA ALA A 123 -13.05 -5.67 19.18
C ALA A 123 -12.82 -5.82 20.69
N ALA A 124 -11.69 -5.34 21.22
CA ALA A 124 -11.44 -5.32 22.67
C ALA A 124 -12.28 -4.27 23.41
N ILE A 125 -12.66 -3.16 22.73
CA ILE A 125 -13.37 -2.03 23.35
C ILE A 125 -14.88 -2.14 23.16
N ARG A 126 -15.34 -2.65 22.01
CA ARG A 126 -16.76 -2.71 21.66
C ARG A 126 -17.09 -3.91 20.79
N THR A 127 -18.37 -4.22 20.64
CA THR A 127 -18.83 -5.25 19.71
C THR A 127 -18.55 -4.84 18.25
N VAL A 128 -17.93 -5.76 17.52
CA VAL A 128 -17.58 -5.63 16.11
C VAL A 128 -18.20 -6.79 15.34
N GLY A 129 -19.18 -6.48 14.50
CA GLY A 129 -19.84 -7.46 13.66
C GLY A 129 -20.82 -8.36 14.41
N LYS A 130 -20.98 -9.59 13.93
CA LYS A 130 -21.89 -10.59 14.50
C LYS A 130 -21.28 -11.27 15.73
N PRO A 131 -22.08 -11.89 16.63
CA PRO A 131 -21.56 -12.52 17.84
C PRO A 131 -20.43 -13.52 17.61
N TYR A 132 -20.54 -14.39 16.59
CA TYR A 132 -19.48 -15.36 16.28
C TYR A 132 -18.17 -14.71 15.80
N VAL A 133 -18.25 -13.54 15.13
CA VAL A 133 -17.08 -12.78 14.68
C VAL A 133 -16.40 -12.15 15.88
N GLN A 134 -17.19 -11.55 16.77
CA GLN A 134 -16.69 -10.95 18.01
C GLN A 134 -15.97 -12.02 18.85
N ASP A 135 -16.60 -13.17 19.06
CA ASP A 135 -16.01 -14.29 19.77
C ASP A 135 -14.69 -14.74 19.14
N ALA A 136 -14.61 -14.84 17.82
CA ALA A 136 -13.39 -15.22 17.12
C ALA A 136 -12.27 -14.20 17.33
N LEU A 137 -12.57 -12.90 17.21
CA LEU A 137 -11.61 -11.82 17.40
C LEU A 137 -11.07 -11.77 18.83
N THR A 138 -11.91 -12.02 19.83
CA THR A 138 -11.51 -12.00 21.24
C THR A 138 -10.80 -13.28 21.67
N LYS A 139 -11.35 -14.47 21.35
CA LYS A 139 -10.82 -15.77 21.80
C LYS A 139 -9.54 -16.16 21.06
N HIS A 140 -9.40 -15.77 19.79
CA HIS A 140 -8.27 -16.14 18.94
C HIS A 140 -7.37 -14.96 18.57
N ALA A 141 -7.33 -13.91 19.39
CA ALA A 141 -6.45 -12.75 19.17
C ALA A 141 -4.96 -13.16 19.00
N THR A 142 -4.51 -14.20 19.70
CA THR A 142 -3.14 -14.74 19.58
C THR A 142 -2.85 -15.35 18.22
N HIS A 143 -3.84 -15.98 17.59
CA HIS A 143 -3.71 -16.58 16.26
C HIS A 143 -3.46 -15.50 15.20
N PHE A 144 -4.26 -14.42 15.22
CA PHE A 144 -4.07 -13.29 14.31
C PHE A 144 -2.71 -12.60 14.47
N LYS A 145 -2.22 -12.46 15.71
CA LYS A 145 -0.89 -11.88 15.97
C LYS A 145 0.23 -12.75 15.40
N ARG A 146 0.16 -14.07 15.58
CA ARG A 146 1.13 -15.01 15.00
C ARG A 146 1.13 -14.94 13.48
N ASN A 147 -0.05 -14.99 12.86
CA ASN A 147 -0.16 -14.87 11.41
C ASN A 147 0.45 -13.55 10.90
N TYR A 148 0.22 -12.45 11.62
CA TYR A 148 0.85 -11.16 11.29
C TYR A 148 2.37 -11.22 11.32
N GLU A 149 2.97 -11.82 12.36
CA GLU A 149 4.42 -11.98 12.46
C GLU A 149 5.01 -12.87 11.35
N HIS A 150 4.27 -13.89 10.92
CA HIS A 150 4.69 -14.77 9.83
C HIS A 150 4.64 -14.05 8.48
N VAL A 151 3.49 -13.46 8.15
CA VAL A 151 3.29 -12.79 6.86
C VAL A 151 4.18 -11.55 6.74
N SER A 152 4.42 -10.82 7.84
CA SER A 152 5.32 -9.66 7.81
C SER A 152 6.76 -10.04 7.47
N LYS A 153 7.26 -11.14 8.06
CA LYS A 153 8.64 -11.63 7.80
C LYS A 153 8.80 -12.20 6.40
N GLU A 154 7.74 -12.77 5.84
CA GLU A 154 7.74 -13.26 4.48
C GLU A 154 7.86 -12.13 3.47
N ILE A 155 7.14 -11.02 3.70
CA ILE A 155 7.28 -9.79 2.91
C ILE A 155 8.74 -9.30 3.01
N GLU A 156 9.30 -9.24 4.22
CA GLU A 156 10.71 -8.83 4.42
C GLU A 156 11.72 -9.77 3.71
N ARG A 157 11.49 -11.09 3.70
CA ARG A 157 12.40 -12.05 3.04
C ARG A 157 12.38 -11.97 1.52
N SER A 158 11.24 -11.67 0.93
CA SER A 158 11.10 -11.60 -0.53
C SER A 158 11.86 -10.38 -1.10
N ASN A 159 11.96 -9.30 -0.31
CA ASN A 159 12.67 -8.07 -0.64
C ASN A 159 14.21 -8.21 -0.76
N HIS A 160 14.83 -9.30 -0.29
CA HIS A 160 16.29 -9.43 -0.19
C HIS A 160 17.01 -9.74 -1.53
N ASN A 161 16.31 -9.71 -2.66
CA ASN A 161 16.89 -10.03 -3.96
C ASN A 161 16.52 -9.01 -5.05
N THR A 162 17.16 -7.84 -5.05
CA THR A 162 17.03 -6.87 -6.14
C THR A 162 18.39 -6.49 -6.72
N ASP A 163 18.86 -7.27 -7.68
CA ASP A 163 19.85 -6.80 -8.64
C ASP A 163 19.18 -5.79 -9.59
N THR A 164 19.44 -4.51 -9.36
CA THR A 164 19.08 -3.36 -10.22
C THR A 164 17.57 -3.05 -10.34
N LEU A 165 17.13 -2.08 -9.55
CA LEU A 165 15.80 -1.46 -9.64
C LEU A 165 15.87 -0.19 -10.50
N PHE A 166 15.03 -0.08 -11.55
CA PHE A 166 14.91 1.13 -12.38
C PHE A 166 13.64 1.89 -12.03
N ILE A 167 13.75 2.94 -11.23
CA ILE A 167 12.60 3.79 -10.91
C ILE A 167 12.49 4.90 -11.96
N VAL A 168 11.40 4.91 -12.72
CA VAL A 168 11.08 6.01 -13.63
C VAL A 168 9.95 6.83 -13.02
N VAL A 169 10.28 7.78 -12.15
CA VAL A 169 9.29 8.74 -11.65
C VAL A 169 8.92 9.69 -12.79
N SER A 170 7.89 9.33 -13.56
CA SER A 170 7.28 10.24 -14.53
C SER A 170 6.30 11.16 -13.81
N ALA A 171 6.78 12.34 -13.44
CA ALA A 171 6.01 13.38 -12.78
C ALA A 171 5.05 14.06 -13.77
N THR A 172 3.92 13.42 -14.06
CA THR A 172 2.79 14.12 -14.69
C THR A 172 2.00 14.84 -13.59
N ARG A 173 1.91 16.17 -13.67
CA ARG A 173 1.07 16.96 -12.78
C ARG A 173 -0.38 16.53 -13.00
N THR A 174 -1.10 16.22 -11.93
CA THR A 174 -2.55 15.99 -12.01
C THR A 174 -3.21 17.29 -12.51
N SER A 175 -3.62 17.30 -13.78
CA SER A 175 -4.23 18.45 -14.43
C SER A 175 -5.65 18.67 -13.90
N THR A 176 -5.76 19.27 -12.73
CA THR A 176 -6.86 20.22 -12.51
C THR A 176 -6.34 21.60 -12.86
N CYS A 177 -6.23 21.86 -14.16
CA CYS A 177 -6.02 23.22 -14.67
C CYS A 177 -7.40 23.85 -14.90
N PRO A 178 -7.92 24.72 -14.01
CA PRO A 178 -8.88 25.71 -14.45
C PRO A 178 -8.12 26.77 -15.28
N CYS A 179 -8.61 27.04 -16.49
CA CYS A 179 -8.15 28.15 -17.32
C CYS A 179 -8.19 29.49 -16.53
N PRO A 180 -7.32 30.46 -16.87
CA PRO A 180 -7.24 31.71 -16.13
C PRO A 180 -8.38 32.64 -16.54
N THR A 181 -9.35 32.82 -15.67
CA THR A 181 -10.25 33.97 -15.73
C THR A 181 -10.40 34.61 -14.34
N SER A 182 -9.81 35.80 -14.24
CA SER A 182 -10.23 36.97 -13.45
C SER A 182 -10.58 36.79 -11.96
N THR A 183 -9.73 37.43 -11.13
CA THR A 183 -9.94 37.95 -9.76
C THR A 183 -10.16 36.95 -8.60
N PRO A 184 -9.48 37.14 -7.46
CA PRO A 184 -9.57 36.22 -6.32
C PRO A 184 -10.84 36.49 -5.50
N PRO A 185 -11.74 35.51 -5.29
CA PRO A 185 -12.74 35.61 -4.25
C PRO A 185 -12.14 35.20 -2.90
N SER A 186 -12.49 35.97 -1.87
CA SER A 186 -12.17 35.77 -0.46
C SER A 186 -12.47 34.35 0.03
N VAL A 187 -11.51 33.80 0.77
CA VAL A 187 -11.54 32.48 1.42
C VAL A 187 -12.79 32.31 2.30
N PRO A 188 -13.65 31.31 2.07
CA PRO A 188 -14.54 30.80 3.10
C PRO A 188 -13.83 29.68 3.87
N THR A 189 -13.69 29.87 5.17
CA THR A 189 -13.29 28.85 6.13
C THR A 189 -14.33 27.72 6.11
N GLN A 190 -13.97 26.52 5.62
CA GLN A 190 -14.78 25.31 5.81
C GLN A 190 -13.90 24.13 6.24
N SER A 191 -14.37 23.45 7.27
CA SER A 191 -13.70 22.39 8.03
C SER A 191 -13.12 21.26 7.19
N PHE A 192 -11.83 21.01 7.40
CA PHE A 192 -11.18 19.74 7.11
C PHE A 192 -11.97 18.58 7.75
N LYS A 193 -12.44 17.63 6.94
CA LYS A 193 -12.71 16.28 7.43
C LYS A 193 -11.36 15.64 7.74
N HIS A 194 -11.10 15.46 9.03
CA HIS A 194 -9.99 14.67 9.57
C HIS A 194 -9.94 13.30 8.86
N TYR A 195 -9.01 13.14 7.92
CA TYR A 195 -8.50 11.81 7.60
C TYR A 195 -7.53 11.50 8.74
N GLN A 196 -7.95 10.65 9.68
CA GLN A 196 -7.03 10.15 10.70
C GLN A 196 -5.99 9.29 9.99
N GLN A 197 -4.86 9.93 9.67
CA GLN A 197 -3.59 9.29 9.41
C GLN A 197 -3.30 8.39 10.62
N THR A 198 -3.27 7.08 10.41
CA THR A 198 -2.58 6.19 11.33
C THR A 198 -1.09 6.29 11.01
N PRO A 199 -0.26 6.75 11.96
CA PRO A 199 1.19 6.80 11.76
C PRO A 199 1.76 5.38 11.82
N SER A 200 2.91 5.19 11.16
CA SER A 200 3.78 4.01 11.18
C SER A 200 3.33 2.79 10.35
N ARG A 201 3.59 2.85 9.04
CA ARG A 201 3.92 1.64 8.27
C ARG A 201 5.34 1.68 7.69
N TRP A 202 5.87 2.88 7.48
CA TRP A 202 7.26 3.10 7.10
C TRP A 202 7.88 4.02 8.14
N ARG A 203 9.14 3.79 8.53
CA ARG A 203 9.84 4.73 9.40
C ARG A 203 9.95 6.04 8.62
N THR A 204 9.13 7.02 8.95
CA THR A 204 9.28 8.38 8.41
C THR A 204 10.65 8.88 8.87
N PHE A 205 11.62 8.90 7.95
CA PHE A 205 12.91 9.51 8.20
C PHE A 205 12.76 11.04 8.14
N PRO A 206 13.49 11.81 8.96
CA PRO A 206 13.43 13.27 8.92
C PRO A 206 13.77 13.76 7.52
N HIS A 207 13.11 14.83 7.09
CA HIS A 207 13.24 15.48 5.79
C HIS A 207 14.69 15.57 5.30
N VAL A 208 15.16 14.56 4.55
CA VAL A 208 16.33 14.71 3.68
C VAL A 208 15.79 15.40 2.44
N ALA A 209 15.96 16.71 2.40
CA ALA A 209 15.58 17.53 1.25
C ALA A 209 16.43 17.13 0.04
N TYR A 210 15.94 16.21 -0.79
CA TYR A 210 16.48 16.04 -2.12
C TYR A 210 15.93 17.18 -2.99
N THR A 211 16.76 18.19 -3.23
CA THR A 211 16.53 19.18 -4.28
C THR A 211 16.59 18.47 -5.62
N LEU A 212 15.42 18.12 -6.17
CA LEU A 212 15.25 17.93 -7.61
C LEU A 212 15.42 19.30 -8.25
N SER A 213 16.68 19.67 -8.53
CA SER A 213 17.02 20.85 -9.31
C SER A 213 16.27 20.75 -10.64
N GLY A 214 15.33 21.67 -10.85
CA GLY A 214 14.52 21.71 -12.06
C GLY A 214 15.40 21.85 -13.29
N THR A 215 15.36 20.86 -14.16
CA THR A 215 15.81 21.01 -15.54
C THR A 215 14.81 20.32 -16.45
N LYS A 216 14.37 21.09 -17.44
CA LYS A 216 13.45 20.71 -18.51
C LYS A 216 13.83 19.33 -19.06
N LEU A 217 12.92 18.37 -18.97
CA LEU A 217 12.99 17.16 -19.75
C LEU A 217 12.66 17.54 -21.19
N ASN A 218 13.71 17.72 -22.00
CA ASN A 218 13.57 17.68 -23.45
C ASN A 218 13.15 16.25 -23.81
N THR A 219 11.94 16.14 -24.34
CA THR A 219 11.44 14.96 -25.04
C THR A 219 12.19 14.81 -26.35
N GLU A 220 13.22 13.95 -26.41
CA GLU A 220 13.66 13.30 -27.65
C GLU A 220 14.23 11.91 -27.35
N PHE A 221 13.50 10.91 -27.88
CA PHE A 221 13.78 9.48 -28.14
C PHE A 221 14.06 8.49 -27.00
#